data_AF-A0A535LUC9-F1
#
_entry.id   AF-A0A535LUC9-F1
#
_cell.length_a   1.000
_cell.length_b   1.000
_cell.length_c   1.000
_cell.angle_alpha   90.00
_cell.angle_beta   90.00
_cell.angle_gamma   90.00
#
_symmetry.space_group_name_H-M   'P 1'
#
loop_
_entity.id
_entity.type
_entity.pdbx_description
1 polymer ?
#
loop_
_entity_poly.entity_id
_entity_poly.type
_entity_poly.pdbx_seq_one_letter_code
_entity_poly.pdbx_strand_id
1 'polypeptide(L)'
;MARADSLAKLAFAYGVHMTRRRLTRPRSQVAKLLETYAADGIRPLLPEERERHPQLIGCINCGLCALAAARIGNVRLPDLATSYMRIYARLGDAGSDLSGVSPELEAASAACPVGVPLGEVAAIVRRLAAG
;
A
#
# COMPACT_ATOMS: atom_id res chain seq x y z
N MET A 1 9.76 -9.48 -44.35
CA MET A 1 10.08 -8.30 -43.52
C MET A 1 11.37 -8.60 -42.78
N ALA A 2 12.40 -7.79 -43.00
CA ALA A 2 13.71 -8.04 -42.41
C ALA A 2 13.71 -7.62 -40.93
N ARG A 3 14.49 -8.29 -40.08
CA ARG A 3 14.62 -7.99 -38.64
C ARG A 3 14.92 -6.50 -38.36
N ALA A 4 15.65 -5.85 -39.27
CA ALA A 4 15.95 -4.43 -39.21
C ALA A 4 14.69 -3.54 -39.25
N ASP A 5 13.71 -3.88 -40.09
CA ASP A 5 12.46 -3.11 -40.21
C ASP A 5 11.64 -3.17 -38.91
N SER A 6 11.60 -4.35 -38.28
CA SER A 6 10.92 -4.55 -37.00
C SER A 6 11.59 -3.76 -35.88
N LEU A 7 12.93 -3.75 -35.84
CA LEU A 7 13.69 -2.97 -34.86
C LEU A 7 13.52 -1.47 -35.07
N ALA A 8 13.52 -0.99 -36.32
CA ALA A 8 13.28 0.41 -36.64
C ALA A 8 11.87 0.86 -36.21
N LYS A 9 10.84 0.04 -36.48
CA LYS A 9 9.46 0.30 -36.02
C LYS A 9 9.36 0.34 -34.49
N LEU A 10 10.02 -0.59 -33.79
CA LEU A 10 10.05 -0.61 -32.34
C LEU A 10 10.75 0.63 -31.77
N ALA A 11 11.93 0.97 -32.30
CA ALA A 11 12.69 2.14 -31.86
C ALA A 11 11.88 3.43 -32.07
N PHE A 12 11.22 3.56 -33.22
CA PHE A 12 10.35 4.70 -33.51
C PHE A 12 9.14 4.75 -32.55
N ALA A 13 8.42 3.63 -32.36
CA ALA A 13 7.28 3.57 -31.47
C ALA A 13 7.67 3.90 -30.01
N TYR A 14 8.80 3.37 -29.54
CA TYR A 14 9.33 3.65 -28.22
C TYR A 14 9.77 5.10 -28.07
N GLY A 15 10.44 5.67 -29.07
CA GLY A 15 10.83 7.07 -29.12
C GLY A 15 9.61 8.01 -29.08
N VAL A 16 8.60 7.77 -29.91
CA VAL A 16 7.33 8.52 -29.91
C VAL A 16 6.65 8.41 -28.55
N HIS A 17 6.58 7.21 -27.97
CA HIS A 17 5.99 6.99 -26.65
C HIS A 17 6.71 7.77 -25.55
N MET A 18 8.04 7.70 -25.50
CA MET A 18 8.86 8.44 -24.52
C MET A 18 8.73 9.95 -24.68
N THR A 19 8.78 10.46 -25.92
CA THR A 19 8.61 11.90 -26.21
C THR A 19 7.22 12.37 -25.78
N ARG A 20 6.16 11.64 -26.14
CA ARG A 20 4.80 11.95 -25.66
C ARG A 20 4.73 11.93 -24.14
N ARG A 21 5.29 10.93 -23.48
CA ARG A 21 5.28 10.82 -22.01
C ARG A 21 6.00 11.99 -21.33
N ARG A 22 7.08 12.52 -21.92
CA ARG A 22 7.81 13.66 -21.38
C ARG A 22 7.11 15.00 -21.64
N LEU A 23 6.48 15.16 -22.80
CA LEU A 23 5.81 16.42 -23.17
C LEU A 23 4.39 16.55 -22.61
N THR A 24 3.72 15.42 -22.32
CA THR A 24 2.36 15.43 -21.79
C THR A 24 2.41 15.52 -20.27
N ARG A 25 1.89 16.61 -19.69
CA ARG A 25 1.73 16.70 -18.24
C ARG A 25 0.69 15.65 -17.80
N PRO A 26 1.05 14.70 -16.92
CA PRO A 26 0.10 13.71 -16.45
C PRO A 26 -1.05 14.41 -15.72
N ARG A 27 -2.28 14.20 -16.20
CA ARG A 27 -3.48 14.64 -15.48
C ARG A 27 -3.70 13.67 -14.32
N SER A 28 -3.78 14.21 -13.10
CA SER A 28 -4.11 13.40 -11.93
C SER A 28 -5.49 12.76 -12.12
N GLN A 29 -5.57 11.46 -11.90
CA GLN A 29 -6.82 10.70 -11.91
C GLN A 29 -7.32 10.38 -10.49
N VAL A 30 -6.65 10.92 -9.46
CA VAL A 30 -6.90 10.57 -8.05
C VAL A 30 -8.35 10.85 -7.64
N ALA A 31 -8.90 12.02 -7.99
CA ALA A 31 -10.28 12.36 -7.65
C ALA A 31 -11.28 11.36 -8.26
N LYS A 32 -11.11 11.03 -9.54
CA LYS A 32 -11.94 10.04 -10.23
C LYS A 32 -11.81 8.65 -9.62
N LEU A 33 -10.60 8.25 -9.22
CA LEU A 33 -10.37 6.96 -8.57
C LEU A 33 -11.08 6.89 -7.21
N LEU A 34 -10.95 7.93 -6.38
CA LEU A 34 -11.63 7.99 -5.09
C LEU A 34 -13.15 7.98 -5.23
N GLU A 35 -13.69 8.68 -6.23
CA GLU A 35 -15.12 8.66 -6.55
C GLU A 35 -15.58 7.25 -6.95
N THR A 36 -14.89 6.60 -7.90
CA THR A 36 -15.24 5.26 -8.37
C THR A 36 -15.26 4.21 -7.25
N TYR A 37 -14.28 4.27 -6.33
CA TYR A 37 -14.12 3.27 -5.28
C TYR A 37 -14.63 3.72 -3.90
N ALA A 38 -15.37 4.83 -3.83
CA ALA A 38 -15.94 5.34 -2.58
C ALA A 38 -16.85 4.31 -1.91
N ALA A 39 -17.62 3.54 -2.70
CA ALA A 39 -18.51 2.49 -2.22
C ALA A 39 -17.76 1.28 -1.65
N ASP A 40 -16.54 1.02 -2.12
CA ASP A 40 -15.65 -0.03 -1.61
C ASP A 40 -14.88 0.41 -0.35
N GLY A 41 -15.22 1.58 0.20
CA GLY A 41 -14.59 2.12 1.40
C GLY A 41 -13.16 2.62 1.18
N ILE A 42 -12.71 2.81 -0.07
CA ILE A 42 -11.39 3.39 -0.33
C ILE A 42 -11.38 4.84 0.14
N ARG A 43 -10.41 5.17 1.01
CA ARG A 43 -10.21 6.50 1.59
C ARG A 43 -8.84 7.06 1.22
N PRO A 44 -8.72 8.40 1.08
CA PRO A 44 -7.44 9.01 0.79
C PRO A 44 -6.47 8.90 1.97
N LEU A 45 -5.22 8.63 1.66
CA LEU A 45 -4.11 8.86 2.58
C LEU A 45 -3.83 10.36 2.74
N LEU A 46 -3.47 10.77 3.95
CA LEU A 46 -2.93 12.09 4.25
C LEU A 46 -1.59 12.31 3.51
N PRO A 47 -1.18 13.56 3.24
CA PRO A 47 0.09 13.84 2.57
C PRO A 47 1.29 13.15 3.22
N GLU A 48 1.41 13.23 4.54
CA GLU A 48 2.45 12.55 5.32
C GLU A 48 2.41 11.03 5.19
N GLU A 49 1.23 10.41 5.21
CA GLU A 49 1.09 8.97 5.02
C GLU A 49 1.46 8.53 3.61
N ARG A 50 1.21 9.37 2.59
CA ARG A 50 1.62 9.10 1.20
C ARG A 50 3.13 9.10 1.03
N GLU A 51 3.82 10.04 1.68
CA GLU A 51 5.27 10.12 1.65
C GLU A 51 5.92 8.89 2.30
N ARG A 52 5.30 8.40 3.38
CA ARG A 52 5.75 7.22 4.12
C ARG A 52 5.23 5.90 3.56
N HIS A 53 4.33 5.94 2.57
CA HIS A 53 3.65 4.77 2.03
C HIS A 53 4.62 3.66 1.58
N PRO A 54 5.75 3.94 0.90
CA PRO A 54 6.71 2.90 0.52
C PRO A 54 7.24 2.07 1.71
N GLN A 55 7.46 2.72 2.86
CA GLN A 55 7.89 2.07 4.10
C GLN A 55 6.73 1.29 4.76
N LEU A 56 5.52 1.86 4.77
CA LEU A 56 4.33 1.25 5.38
C LEU A 56 3.90 -0.04 4.65
N ILE A 57 4.10 -0.11 3.34
CA ILE A 57 3.78 -1.30 2.53
C ILE A 57 4.94 -2.26 2.36
N GLY A 58 6.05 -2.09 3.09
CA GLY A 58 7.29 -2.87 2.89
C GLY A 58 7.20 -4.36 3.28
N CYS A 59 6.13 -4.79 3.95
CA CYS A 59 6.04 -6.12 4.54
C CYS A 59 6.21 -7.27 3.52
N ILE A 60 7.21 -8.12 3.71
CA ILE A 60 7.46 -9.30 2.86
C ILE A 60 6.71 -10.56 3.31
N ASN A 61 5.78 -10.43 4.25
CA ASN A 61 5.02 -11.55 4.83
C ASN A 61 5.89 -12.67 5.46
N CYS A 62 7.03 -12.32 6.06
CA CYS A 62 7.95 -13.30 6.67
C CYS A 62 7.46 -13.91 7.99
N GLY A 63 6.50 -13.29 8.67
CA GLY A 63 5.93 -13.80 9.92
C GLY A 63 6.72 -13.53 11.20
N LEU A 64 7.94 -12.97 11.13
CA LEU A 64 8.79 -12.78 12.32
C LEU A 64 8.18 -11.89 13.41
N CYS A 65 7.43 -10.86 13.03
CA CYS A 65 6.72 -10.01 13.99
C CYS A 65 5.69 -10.79 14.83
N ALA A 66 5.12 -11.88 14.30
CA ALA A 66 4.18 -12.73 15.04
C ALA A 66 4.87 -13.62 16.09
N LEU A 67 6.19 -13.76 16.04
CA LEU A 67 6.98 -14.39 17.10
C LEU A 67 7.27 -13.41 18.23
N ALA A 68 7.41 -12.12 17.91
CA ALA A 68 7.72 -11.07 18.87
C ALA A 68 6.50 -10.53 19.61
N ALA A 69 5.32 -10.51 18.97
CA ALA A 69 4.09 -10.14 19.63
C ALA A 69 2.86 -10.87 19.08
N ALA A 70 1.81 -10.94 19.89
CA ALA A 70 0.57 -11.63 19.57
C ALA A 70 -0.28 -10.87 18.53
N ARG A 71 -1.56 -11.24 18.37
CA ARG A 71 -2.50 -10.60 17.44
C ARG A 71 -2.96 -9.22 17.92
N ILE A 72 -3.36 -8.35 16.99
CA ILE A 72 -4.17 -7.16 17.29
C ILE A 72 -5.62 -7.55 17.06
N GLY A 73 -6.43 -7.63 18.12
CA GLY A 73 -7.79 -8.16 17.99
C GLY A 73 -7.78 -9.54 17.33
N ASN A 74 -8.40 -9.63 16.14
CA ASN A 74 -8.45 -10.86 15.33
C ASN A 74 -7.33 -10.95 14.27
N VAL A 75 -6.53 -9.89 14.09
CA VAL A 75 -5.53 -9.77 13.03
C VAL A 75 -4.18 -10.33 13.43
N ARG A 76 -3.59 -11.19 12.60
CA ARG A 76 -2.17 -11.55 12.72
C ARG A 76 -1.32 -10.38 12.26
N LEU A 77 -0.24 -10.06 12.98
CA LEU A 77 0.60 -8.89 12.67
C LEU A 77 1.12 -8.80 11.22
N PRO A 78 1.45 -9.91 10.52
CA PRO A 78 1.80 -9.84 9.11
C PRO A 78 0.66 -9.28 8.23
N ASP A 79 -0.59 -9.59 8.57
CA ASP A 79 -1.79 -9.15 7.85
C ASP A 79 -2.04 -7.65 8.02
N LEU A 80 -1.53 -7.05 9.10
CA LEU A 80 -1.69 -5.62 9.36
C LEU A 80 -1.12 -4.77 8.20
N ALA A 81 0.10 -5.07 7.77
CA ALA A 81 0.75 -4.36 6.67
C ALA A 81 0.44 -4.96 5.29
N THR A 82 0.24 -6.28 5.17
CA THR A 82 -0.01 -6.91 3.87
C THR A 82 -1.46 -6.84 3.43
N SER A 83 -2.42 -6.91 4.35
CA SER A 83 -3.84 -6.87 4.01
C SER A 83 -4.38 -5.44 4.02
N TYR A 84 -4.11 -4.64 5.04
CA TYR A 84 -4.81 -3.35 5.16
C TYR A 84 -4.09 -2.15 4.51
N MET A 85 -2.75 -2.18 4.39
CA MET A 85 -2.00 -1.12 3.69
C MET A 85 -1.76 -1.39 2.19
N ARG A 86 -1.97 -2.63 1.71
CA ARG A 86 -1.87 -2.97 0.28
C ARG A 86 -3.23 -3.23 -0.36
N ILE A 87 -4.20 -3.78 0.39
CA ILE A 87 -5.53 -4.13 -0.12
C ILE A 87 -6.56 -3.19 0.52
N TYR A 88 -6.63 -1.97 0.00
CA TYR A 88 -7.52 -0.90 0.50
C TYR A 88 -9.00 -1.30 0.55
N ALA A 89 -9.44 -2.26 -0.27
CA ALA A 89 -10.81 -2.79 -0.24
C ALA A 89 -11.16 -3.51 1.08
N ARG A 90 -10.17 -3.96 1.87
CA ARG A 90 -10.38 -4.61 3.17
C ARG A 90 -10.48 -3.63 4.33
N LEU A 91 -10.36 -2.31 4.09
CA LEU A 91 -10.36 -1.31 5.16
C LEU A 91 -11.69 -1.23 5.90
N GLY A 92 -12.81 -1.56 5.23
CA GLY A 92 -14.14 -1.61 5.87
C GLY A 92 -14.22 -2.63 7.02
N ASP A 93 -13.50 -3.75 6.91
CA ASP A 93 -13.49 -4.82 7.92
C ASP A 93 -12.46 -4.53 9.05
N ALA A 94 -11.52 -3.61 8.81
CA ALA A 94 -10.38 -3.40 9.69
C ALA A 94 -10.77 -2.87 11.07
N GLY A 95 -11.86 -2.09 11.16
CA GLY A 95 -12.34 -1.54 12.43
C GLY A 95 -12.73 -2.62 13.44
N SER A 96 -13.50 -3.62 13.00
CA SER A 96 -13.84 -4.78 13.83
C SER A 96 -12.64 -5.70 14.07
N ASP A 97 -11.82 -5.90 13.04
CA ASP A 97 -10.69 -6.84 13.11
C ASP A 97 -9.58 -6.37 14.07
N LEU A 98 -9.36 -5.05 14.16
CA LEU A 98 -8.35 -4.43 15.02
C LEU A 98 -8.89 -4.02 16.40
N SER A 99 -10.17 -4.28 16.67
CA SER A 99 -10.77 -4.05 17.99
C SER A 99 -10.24 -5.07 19.00
N GLY A 100 -9.86 -4.60 20.19
CA GLY A 100 -9.33 -5.46 21.26
C GLY A 100 -7.92 -5.11 21.73
N VAL A 101 -7.28 -6.05 22.42
CA VAL A 101 -5.96 -5.83 23.03
C VAL A 101 -4.93 -5.54 21.95
N SER A 102 -4.23 -4.42 22.10
CA SER A 102 -3.09 -4.09 21.26
C SER A 102 -1.85 -4.80 21.81
N PRO A 103 -1.15 -5.63 21.02
CA PRO A 103 0.09 -6.27 21.43
C PRO A 103 1.22 -5.23 21.52
N GLU A 104 2.40 -5.65 21.98
CA GLU A 104 3.62 -4.83 21.97
C GLU A 104 4.10 -4.58 20.54
N LEU A 105 3.46 -3.61 19.86
CA LEU A 105 3.75 -3.27 18.46
C LEU A 105 5.16 -2.73 18.26
N GLU A 106 5.75 -2.12 19.29
CA GLU A 106 7.15 -1.68 19.28
C GLU A 106 8.10 -2.88 19.20
N ALA A 107 7.89 -3.90 20.04
CA ALA A 107 8.69 -5.14 20.00
C ALA A 107 8.53 -5.87 18.65
N ALA A 108 7.30 -5.92 18.14
CA ALA A 108 7.02 -6.52 16.84
C ALA A 108 7.65 -5.75 15.66
N SER A 109 7.70 -4.42 15.73
CA SER A 109 8.34 -3.57 14.73
C SER A 109 9.86 -3.76 14.75
N ALA A 110 10.45 -3.85 15.95
CA ALA A 110 11.88 -4.12 16.12
C ALA A 110 12.31 -5.48 15.55
N ALA A 111 11.41 -6.47 15.55
CA ALA A 111 11.65 -7.79 14.95
C ALA A 111 11.50 -7.81 13.41
N CYS A 112 11.06 -6.72 12.78
CA CYS A 112 10.82 -6.68 11.34
C CYS A 112 12.14 -6.53 10.55
N PRO A 113 12.54 -7.50 9.71
CA PRO A 113 13.81 -7.43 8.98
C PRO A 113 13.84 -6.37 7.89
N VAL A 114 12.66 -5.86 7.50
CA VAL A 114 12.49 -4.81 6.48
C VAL A 114 11.99 -3.49 7.09
N GLY A 115 11.95 -3.37 8.42
CA GLY A 115 11.69 -2.12 9.13
C GLY A 115 10.27 -1.57 8.99
N VAL A 116 9.25 -2.42 8.89
CA VAL A 116 7.84 -1.95 8.86
C VAL A 116 7.43 -1.44 10.25
N PRO A 117 6.96 -0.18 10.38
CA PRO A 117 6.55 0.39 11.66
C PRO A 117 5.10 -0.03 11.99
N LEU A 118 4.92 -1.19 12.62
CA LEU A 118 3.59 -1.79 12.84
C LEU A 118 2.68 -0.92 13.74
N GLY A 119 3.24 -0.16 14.67
CA GLY A 119 2.49 0.81 15.49
C GLY A 119 1.79 1.88 14.64
N GLU A 120 2.55 2.47 13.72
CA GLU A 120 2.04 3.47 12.79
C GLU A 120 1.07 2.89 11.77
N VAL A 121 1.38 1.70 11.22
CA VAL A 121 0.47 1.00 10.33
C VAL A 121 -0.89 0.78 11.03
N ALA A 122 -0.90 0.32 12.29
CA ALA A 122 -2.12 0.14 13.05
C ALA A 122 -2.90 1.45 13.23
N ALA A 123 -2.21 2.56 13.51
CA ALA A 123 -2.84 3.87 13.67
C ALA A 123 -3.50 4.34 12.37
N ILE A 124 -2.80 4.25 11.23
CA ILE A 124 -3.32 4.64 9.92
C ILE A 124 -4.52 3.78 9.52
N VAL A 125 -4.42 2.46 9.69
CA VAL A 125 -5.52 1.54 9.34
C VAL A 125 -6.76 1.82 10.21
N ARG A 126 -6.60 2.06 11.51
CA ARG A 126 -7.72 2.45 12.40
C ARG A 126 -8.36 3.77 11.95
N ARG A 127 -7.55 4.77 11.59
CA ARG A 127 -8.04 6.05 11.07
C ARG A 127 -8.85 5.86 9.79
N LEU A 128 -8.31 5.11 8.83
CA LEU A 128 -8.97 4.83 7.56
C LEU A 128 -10.29 4.05 7.75
N ALA A 129 -10.34 3.15 8.73
CA ALA A 129 -11.53 2.37 9.06
C ALA A 129 -12.63 3.19 9.78
N ALA A 130 -12.25 4.25 10.50
CA ALA A 130 -13.19 5.08 11.26
C ALA A 130 -14.01 6.06 10.39
N GLY A 131 -13.57 6.33 9.15
CA GLY A 131 -14.23 7.27 8.22
C GLY A 131 -13.53 8.61 8.17
#